data_AF-A0A5N5SMF0-F1
#
_entry.id   AF-A0A5N5SMF0-F1
#
_cell.length_a   1.000
_cell.length_b   1.000
_cell.length_c   1.000
_cell.angle_alpha   90.00
_cell.angle_beta   90.00
_cell.angle_gamma   90.00
#
_symmetry.space_group_name_H-M   'P 1'
#
loop_
_entity.id
_entity.type
_entity.pdbx_description
1 polymer ?
#
loop_
_entity_poly.entity_id
_entity_poly.type
_entity_poly.pdbx_seq_one_letter_code
_entity_poly.pdbx_strand_id
1 'polypeptide(L)'
;MFKLNVNRILICHCRNDLYSAINQTLCKSSWNFGRNCRSFSKSGILLKKEPDPGIYLKEKEWQLEFHQDRPESRMRVYDIKPVKIRIEKGKKYSWCACGFSHTQPFCDGSHSIPQFKITYRPVVFIAPETKEVWLCNCKKTKNRPFCDGTHRNQEVQDAFSKR
;
A
#
# COMPACT_ATOMS: atom_id res chain seq x y z
N MET A 1 -22.30 -5.45 -39.79
CA MET A 1 -23.27 -6.20 -38.98
C MET A 1 -22.63 -7.52 -38.54
N PHE A 2 -22.10 -7.59 -37.32
CA PHE A 2 -21.65 -8.85 -36.71
C PHE A 2 -22.38 -9.01 -35.38
N LYS A 3 -23.21 -10.05 -35.29
CA LYS A 3 -24.03 -10.39 -34.12
C LYS A 3 -23.12 -10.91 -33.01
N LEU A 4 -23.02 -10.17 -31.90
CA LEU A 4 -22.35 -10.62 -30.68
C LEU A 4 -23.29 -11.58 -29.93
N ASN A 5 -22.82 -12.81 -29.72
CA ASN A 5 -23.48 -13.80 -28.89
C ASN A 5 -23.04 -13.58 -27.42
N VAL A 6 -23.96 -13.09 -26.59
CA VAL A 6 -23.68 -12.74 -25.19
C VAL A 6 -24.31 -13.81 -24.31
N ASN A 7 -23.49 -14.75 -23.81
CA ASN A 7 -23.92 -15.66 -22.75
C ASN A 7 -24.09 -14.86 -21.46
N ARG A 8 -25.36 -14.59 -21.08
CA ARG A 8 -25.74 -13.90 -19.85
C ARG A 8 -25.57 -14.82 -18.64
N ILE A 9 -24.49 -14.65 -17.89
CA ILE A 9 -24.35 -15.24 -16.56
C ILE A 9 -25.27 -14.46 -15.59
N LEU A 10 -26.14 -15.19 -14.90
CA LEU A 10 -27.06 -14.69 -13.89
C LEU A 10 -26.49 -14.99 -12.50
N ILE A 11 -26.34 -13.95 -11.67
CA ILE A 11 -25.92 -14.10 -10.28
C ILE A 11 -27.18 -14.24 -9.42
N CYS A 12 -27.25 -15.31 -8.65
CA CYS A 12 -28.33 -15.56 -7.71
C CYS A 12 -27.85 -15.27 -6.29
N HIS A 13 -28.63 -14.50 -5.53
CA HIS A 13 -28.41 -14.28 -4.10
C HIS A 13 -29.38 -15.13 -3.30
N CYS A 14 -28.86 -16.00 -2.44
CA CYS A 14 -29.65 -16.74 -1.47
C CYS A 14 -28.83 -16.90 -0.18
N ARG A 15 -29.35 -16.40 0.96
CA ARG A 15 -28.74 -16.43 2.30
C ARG A 15 -27.22 -16.23 2.34
N ASN A 16 -26.80 -14.99 2.11
CA ASN A 16 -25.43 -14.50 2.31
C ASN A 16 -24.28 -15.15 1.50
N ASP A 17 -24.56 -16.09 0.61
CA ASP A 17 -23.56 -16.59 -0.35
C ASP A 17 -23.86 -16.14 -1.79
N LEU A 18 -22.78 -15.94 -2.55
CA LEU A 18 -22.77 -15.51 -3.96
C LEU A 18 -22.43 -16.69 -4.86
N TYR A 19 -23.36 -17.08 -5.74
CA TYR A 19 -23.11 -18.11 -6.75
C TYR A 19 -23.37 -17.58 -8.17
N SER A 20 -22.46 -17.88 -9.09
CA SER A 20 -22.59 -17.57 -10.52
C SER A 20 -23.26 -18.72 -11.27
N ALA A 21 -24.43 -18.48 -11.88
CA ALA A 21 -25.14 -19.47 -12.69
C ALA A 21 -25.27 -19.00 -14.14
N ILE A 22 -25.25 -19.95 -15.10
CA ILE A 22 -25.26 -19.62 -16.53
C ILE A 22 -26.67 -19.27 -17.02
N ASN A 23 -27.73 -19.70 -16.33
CA ASN A 23 -29.11 -19.28 -16.59
C ASN A 23 -30.01 -19.45 -15.35
N GLN A 24 -31.25 -18.92 -15.41
CA GLN A 24 -32.22 -18.98 -14.29
C GLN A 24 -32.68 -20.40 -13.94
N THR A 25 -32.63 -21.33 -14.89
CA THR A 25 -33.05 -22.73 -14.71
C THR A 25 -32.07 -23.50 -13.81
N LEU A 26 -30.76 -23.26 -13.98
CA LEU A 26 -29.69 -23.86 -13.15
C LEU A 26 -29.71 -23.37 -11.70
N CYS A 27 -30.21 -22.16 -11.46
CA CYS A 27 -30.36 -21.61 -10.11
C CYS A 27 -31.47 -22.32 -9.30
N LYS A 28 -32.45 -22.96 -9.96
CA LYS A 28 -33.55 -23.71 -9.30
C LYS A 28 -33.28 -25.20 -9.14
N SER A 29 -32.40 -25.80 -9.95
CA SER A 29 -32.16 -27.26 -9.93
C SER A 29 -31.20 -27.73 -8.82
N SER A 30 -30.49 -26.82 -8.14
CA SER A 30 -29.50 -27.19 -7.12
C SER A 30 -30.03 -27.22 -5.68
N TRP A 31 -31.29 -26.89 -5.41
CA TRP A 31 -31.84 -26.95 -4.04
C TRP A 31 -33.29 -27.42 -4.01
N ASN A 32 -33.49 -28.63 -3.47
CA ASN A 32 -34.76 -28.98 -2.82
C ASN A 32 -34.89 -28.14 -1.53
N PHE A 33 -36.12 -27.67 -1.28
CA PHE A 33 -36.60 -26.89 -0.13
C PHE A 33 -36.39 -25.35 -0.11
N GLY A 34 -37.53 -24.64 -0.19
CA GLY A 34 -37.82 -23.56 0.77
C GLY A 34 -37.67 -22.09 0.33
N ARG A 35 -38.64 -21.62 -0.47
CA ARG A 35 -39.19 -20.25 -0.58
C ARG A 35 -38.45 -19.08 0.11
N ASN A 36 -37.81 -18.20 -0.69
CA ASN A 36 -38.08 -16.75 -0.80
C ASN A 36 -36.84 -15.99 -1.34
N CYS A 37 -36.86 -15.64 -2.63
CA CYS A 37 -35.93 -14.63 -3.17
C CYS A 37 -36.73 -13.67 -4.08
N ARG A 38 -36.81 -12.39 -3.69
CA ARG A 38 -37.46 -11.32 -4.45
C ARG A 38 -36.50 -10.74 -5.50
N SER A 39 -37.08 -10.25 -6.58
CA SER A 39 -36.45 -9.90 -7.86
C SER A 39 -35.75 -8.54 -7.93
N PHE A 40 -34.74 -8.49 -8.81
CA PHE A 40 -34.35 -7.43 -9.76
C PHE A 40 -34.10 -5.97 -9.31
N SER A 41 -32.94 -5.44 -9.67
CA SER A 41 -32.76 -4.28 -10.59
C SER A 41 -31.27 -4.18 -11.01
N LYS A 42 -30.98 -4.39 -12.30
CA LYS A 42 -30.69 -3.40 -13.36
C LYS A 42 -29.33 -2.70 -13.28
N SER A 43 -28.45 -3.17 -14.18
CA SER A 43 -27.65 -2.40 -15.14
C SER A 43 -26.66 -1.34 -14.65
N GLY A 44 -25.37 -1.64 -14.83
CA GLY A 44 -24.32 -0.63 -14.99
C GLY A 44 -23.20 -1.21 -15.84
N ILE A 45 -23.06 -0.70 -17.08
CA ILE A 45 -21.90 -0.95 -17.94
C ILE A 45 -20.70 -0.27 -17.26
N LEU A 46 -19.74 -1.04 -16.75
CA LEU A 46 -18.45 -0.50 -16.35
C LEU A 46 -17.48 -0.70 -17.52
N LEU A 47 -17.29 0.40 -18.25
CA LEU A 47 -16.16 0.61 -19.14
C LEU A 47 -14.88 0.22 -18.39
N LYS A 48 -14.05 -0.62 -19.01
CA LYS A 48 -12.71 -0.92 -18.50
C LYS A 48 -11.94 0.40 -18.45
N LYS A 49 -11.78 0.98 -17.26
CA LYS A 49 -10.82 2.05 -17.03
C LYS A 49 -9.43 1.49 -17.32
N GLU A 50 -8.67 2.19 -18.13
CA GLU A 50 -7.22 2.03 -18.17
C GLU A 50 -6.68 2.16 -16.74
N PRO A 51 -5.67 1.38 -16.33
CA PRO A 51 -5.17 1.46 -14.97
C PRO A 51 -4.66 2.88 -14.70
N ASP A 52 -5.29 3.55 -13.74
CA ASP A 52 -4.89 4.83 -13.20
C ASP A 52 -3.38 4.78 -12.85
N PRO A 53 -2.59 5.87 -13.02
CA PRO A 53 -1.21 5.95 -12.54
C PRO A 53 -1.05 5.86 -11.00
N GLY A 54 -2.09 5.43 -10.29
CA GLY A 54 -2.15 5.20 -8.86
C GLY A 54 -1.58 3.83 -8.46
N ILE A 55 -0.26 3.66 -8.57
CA ILE A 55 0.47 2.62 -7.83
C ILE A 55 0.62 3.07 -6.36
N TYR A 56 -0.50 3.33 -5.69
CA TYR A 56 -0.54 3.79 -4.29
C TYR A 56 -1.55 3.02 -3.43
N LEU A 57 -2.08 1.89 -3.91
CA LEU A 57 -3.20 1.20 -3.24
C LEU A 57 -3.02 -0.31 -2.99
N LYS A 58 -1.79 -0.85 -3.04
CA LYS A 58 -1.52 -2.20 -2.48
C LYS A 58 -0.74 -2.22 -1.17
N GLU A 59 -0.47 -1.03 -0.61
CA GLU A 59 0.30 -0.87 0.63
C GLU A 59 -0.55 -0.61 1.89
N LYS A 60 -1.83 -0.23 1.76
CA LYS A 60 -2.64 0.18 2.92
C LYS A 60 -3.03 -0.96 3.86
N GLU A 61 -3.10 -2.21 3.38
CA GLU A 61 -3.45 -3.36 4.23
C GLU A 61 -2.24 -3.86 5.04
N TRP A 62 -1.02 -3.76 4.50
CA TRP A 62 0.21 -4.15 5.19
C TRP A 62 0.65 -3.19 6.30
N GLN A 63 0.12 -1.96 6.33
CA GLN A 63 0.54 -0.94 7.29
C GLN A 63 -0.21 -1.00 8.63
N LEU A 64 -1.36 -1.67 8.71
CA LEU A 64 -2.21 -1.67 9.91
C LEU A 64 -1.92 -2.82 10.88
N GLU A 65 -1.38 -3.95 10.43
CA GLU A 65 -1.14 -5.12 11.31
C GLU A 65 0.22 -5.11 12.04
N PHE A 66 1.18 -4.28 11.62
CA PHE A 66 2.53 -4.25 12.23
C PHE A 66 2.71 -3.18 13.31
N HIS A 67 1.62 -2.60 13.82
CA HIS A 67 1.64 -1.69 14.96
C HIS A 67 1.15 -2.37 16.23
N GLN A 68 1.84 -3.44 16.64
CA GLN A 68 1.70 -3.99 17.99
C GLN A 68 3.08 -3.96 18.66
N ASP A 69 3.29 -2.91 19.44
CA ASP A 69 3.99 -2.90 20.73
C ASP A 69 5.21 -3.82 20.85
N ARG A 70 6.24 -3.59 20.03
CA ARG A 70 7.59 -4.09 20.34
C ARG A 70 8.39 -2.99 21.02
N PRO A 71 8.72 -3.12 22.32
CA PRO A 71 9.65 -2.22 22.97
C PRO A 71 11.02 -2.44 22.33
N GLU A 72 11.80 -1.37 22.16
CA GLU A 72 13.18 -1.42 21.65
C GLU A 72 13.37 -1.59 20.14
N SER A 73 12.50 -1.01 19.29
CA SER A 73 12.89 -0.83 17.89
C SER A 73 13.98 0.25 17.77
N ARG A 74 15.25 -0.16 17.59
CA ARG A 74 16.37 0.76 17.37
C ARG A 74 16.18 1.51 16.05
N MET A 75 15.60 2.71 16.13
CA MET A 75 15.59 3.69 15.05
C MET A 75 16.43 4.88 15.46
N ARG A 76 17.39 5.24 14.59
CA ARG A 76 18.28 6.38 14.81
C ARG A 76 17.84 7.56 13.95
N VAL A 77 17.85 8.76 14.53
CA VAL A 77 17.80 10.00 13.75
C VAL A 77 19.15 10.15 13.04
N TYR A 78 19.16 10.04 11.71
CA TYR A 78 20.40 10.16 10.94
C TYR A 78 20.80 11.63 10.80
N ASP A 79 19.88 12.47 10.35
CA ASP A 79 20.05 13.93 10.23
C ASP A 79 18.67 14.60 10.39
N ILE A 80 18.68 15.82 10.92
CA ILE A 80 17.51 16.70 11.01
C ILE A 80 17.19 17.34 9.65
N LYS A 81 18.18 17.52 8.78
CA LYS A 81 17.97 18.15 7.48
C LYS A 81 17.47 17.13 6.46
N PRO A 82 16.35 17.40 5.77
CA PRO A 82 15.91 16.54 4.67
C PRO A 82 16.89 16.64 3.49
N VAL A 83 16.94 15.60 2.66
CA VAL A 83 17.80 15.57 1.48
C VAL A 83 16.96 15.78 0.22
N LYS A 84 17.38 16.74 -0.61
CA LYS A 84 16.82 16.97 -1.93
C LYS A 84 17.42 15.96 -2.91
N ILE A 85 16.58 15.14 -3.53
CA ILE A 85 17.00 14.18 -4.56
C ILE A 85 16.12 14.36 -5.80
N ARG A 86 16.75 14.28 -6.98
CA ARG A 86 16.06 14.14 -8.25
C ARG A 86 15.71 12.67 -8.47
N ILE A 87 14.41 12.36 -8.48
CA ILE A 87 13.89 11.04 -8.83
C ILE A 87 13.54 10.99 -10.31
N GLU A 88 13.62 9.79 -10.88
CA GLU A 88 13.39 9.50 -12.31
C GLU A 88 12.15 8.62 -12.45
N LYS A 89 11.24 8.98 -13.36
CA LYS A 89 10.02 8.22 -13.63
C LYS A 89 10.32 6.75 -13.89
N GLY A 90 9.56 5.86 -13.25
CA GLY A 90 9.65 4.41 -13.41
C GLY A 90 10.81 3.75 -12.64
N LYS A 91 11.70 4.53 -12.02
CA LYS A 91 12.80 3.98 -11.22
C LYS A 91 12.33 3.60 -9.82
N LYS A 92 12.79 2.44 -9.37
CA LYS A 92 12.52 1.88 -8.04
C LYS A 92 13.55 2.41 -7.05
N TYR A 93 13.08 3.00 -5.96
CA TYR A 93 13.90 3.52 -4.87
C TYR A 93 13.58 2.78 -3.58
N SER A 94 14.63 2.51 -2.78
CA SER A 94 14.50 1.87 -1.46
C SER A 94 14.94 2.86 -0.39
N TRP A 95 13.98 3.51 0.26
CA TRP A 95 14.26 4.50 1.31
C TRP A 95 14.56 3.82 2.65
N CYS A 96 15.63 4.27 3.32
CA CYS A 96 16.02 3.74 4.62
C CYS A 96 15.08 4.25 5.72
N ALA A 97 14.40 3.33 6.42
CA ALA A 97 13.55 3.65 7.57
C ALA A 97 14.26 3.53 8.93
N CYS A 98 15.37 2.79 9.03
CA CYS A 98 16.03 2.50 10.31
C CYS A 98 17.04 3.56 10.79
N GLY A 99 17.60 4.35 9.86
CA GLY A 99 18.62 5.37 10.16
C GLY A 99 20.06 4.87 10.23
N PHE A 100 20.32 3.58 10.01
CA PHE A 100 21.66 2.97 10.07
C PHE A 100 22.36 2.80 8.72
N SER A 101 21.67 3.10 7.61
CA SER A 101 22.29 3.00 6.28
C SER A 101 23.48 3.97 6.16
N HIS A 102 24.53 3.53 5.48
CA HIS A 102 25.66 4.36 5.09
C HIS A 102 25.40 5.13 3.79
N THR A 103 24.38 4.74 3.01
CA THR A 103 24.01 5.35 1.72
C THR A 103 22.72 6.18 1.81
N GLN A 104 22.55 6.90 2.92
CA GLN A 104 21.36 7.74 3.14
C GLN A 104 21.13 8.70 1.98
N PRO A 105 19.87 8.88 1.53
CA PRO A 105 18.61 8.44 2.17
C PRO A 105 18.17 7.01 1.82
N PHE A 106 18.97 6.28 1.04
CA PHE A 106 18.62 4.95 0.56
C PHE A 106 19.09 3.84 1.50
N CYS A 107 18.53 2.65 1.33
CA CYS A 107 18.87 1.46 2.10
C CYS A 107 20.03 0.69 1.45
N ASP A 108 21.02 0.34 2.26
CA ASP A 108 22.20 -0.49 1.93
C ASP A 108 22.09 -1.94 2.45
N GLY A 109 21.03 -2.26 3.20
CA GLY A 109 20.87 -3.57 3.85
C GLY A 109 21.29 -3.62 5.33
N SER A 110 21.86 -2.54 5.89
CA SER A 110 22.30 -2.47 7.30
C SER A 110 21.20 -2.80 8.32
N HIS A 111 19.94 -2.64 7.95
CA HIS A 111 18.78 -3.03 8.77
C HIS A 111 18.66 -4.54 9.01
N SER A 112 19.31 -5.39 8.19
CA SER A 112 19.25 -6.85 8.31
C SER A 112 20.35 -7.43 9.19
N ILE A 113 21.27 -6.59 9.70
CA ILE A 113 22.36 -7.03 10.58
C ILE A 113 21.76 -7.47 11.93
N PRO A 114 21.89 -8.76 12.32
CA PRO A 114 21.23 -9.28 13.54
C PRO A 114 21.65 -8.58 14.83
N GLN A 115 22.89 -8.09 14.89
CA GLN A 115 23.48 -7.43 16.06
C GLN A 115 22.76 -6.12 16.44
N PHE A 116 22.23 -5.40 15.44
CA PHE A 116 21.54 -4.14 15.69
C PHE A 116 20.08 -4.32 16.13
N LYS A 117 19.52 -5.54 16.05
CA LYS A 117 18.13 -5.84 16.44
C LYS A 117 17.11 -4.82 15.87
N ILE A 118 17.31 -4.44 14.60
CA ILE A 118 16.48 -3.43 13.93
C ILE A 118 15.19 -4.08 13.43
N THR A 119 14.04 -3.59 13.91
CA THR A 119 12.72 -4.06 13.44
C THR A 119 12.27 -3.36 12.16
N TYR A 120 12.76 -2.14 11.90
CA TYR A 120 12.32 -1.30 10.77
C TYR A 120 12.85 -1.78 9.43
N ARG A 121 11.95 -2.00 8.47
CA ARG A 121 12.24 -2.37 7.09
C ARG A 121 12.25 -1.14 6.16
N PRO A 122 13.05 -1.15 5.08
CA PRO A 122 13.06 -0.07 4.11
C PRO A 122 11.73 0.05 3.37
N VAL A 123 11.35 1.27 3.01
CA VAL A 123 10.16 1.54 2.21
C VAL A 123 10.56 1.62 0.75
N VAL A 124 9.92 0.80 -0.08
CA VAL A 124 10.22 0.70 -1.50
C VAL A 124 9.14 1.41 -2.28
N PHE A 125 9.51 2.39 -3.12
CA PHE A 125 8.55 3.11 -3.95
C PHE A 125 9.06 3.24 -5.38
N ILE A 126 8.13 3.38 -6.33
CA ILE A 126 8.41 3.65 -7.74
C ILE A 126 8.03 5.09 -8.01
N ALA A 127 8.94 5.86 -8.60
CA ALA A 127 8.69 7.26 -8.90
C ALA A 127 7.68 7.40 -10.07
N PRO A 128 6.52 8.05 -9.86
CA PRO A 128 5.51 8.21 -10.93
C PRO A 128 5.94 9.22 -12.00
N GLU A 129 6.80 10.17 -11.64
CA GLU A 129 7.27 11.25 -12.49
C GLU A 129 8.71 11.65 -12.13
N THR A 130 9.41 12.28 -13.09
CA THR A 130 10.76 12.79 -12.88
C THR A 130 10.69 14.17 -12.26
N LYS A 131 10.99 14.28 -10.97
CA LYS A 131 10.98 15.55 -10.25
C LYS A 131 11.99 15.57 -9.11
N GLU A 132 12.23 16.75 -8.56
CA GLU A 132 13.00 16.90 -7.33
C GLU A 132 12.07 16.75 -6.12
N VAL A 133 12.46 15.88 -5.18
CA VAL A 133 11.70 15.61 -3.95
C VAL A 133 12.58 15.74 -2.73
N TRP A 134 11.95 16.02 -1.60
CA TRP A 134 12.60 16.04 -0.29
C TRP A 134 12.33 14.74 0.44
N LEU A 135 13.36 13.93 0.63
CA LEU A 135 13.29 12.69 1.39
C LEU A 135 13.61 12.91 2.86
N CYS A 136 12.94 12.15 3.72
CA CYS A 136 13.12 12.25 5.16
C CYS A 136 14.43 11.58 5.61
N ASN A 137 15.24 12.31 6.38
CA ASN A 137 16.43 11.78 7.06
C ASN A 137 16.25 11.57 8.57
N CYS A 138 15.28 12.22 9.20
CA CYS A 138 15.04 12.05 10.64
C CYS A 138 14.33 10.75 11.00
N LYS A 139 13.73 10.08 10.00
CA LYS A 139 13.01 8.79 10.09
C LYS A 139 11.75 8.79 10.96
N LYS A 140 11.36 9.98 11.45
CA LYS A 140 10.15 10.21 12.25
C LYS A 140 8.96 10.75 11.45
N THR A 141 9.10 10.89 10.12
CA THR A 141 8.01 11.33 9.24
C THR A 141 6.80 10.39 9.33
N LYS A 142 5.60 10.98 9.33
CA LYS A 142 4.33 10.27 9.19
C LYS A 142 4.05 9.96 7.71
N ASN A 143 4.57 10.77 6.80
CA ASN A 143 4.40 10.60 5.35
C ASN A 143 5.64 9.95 4.71
N ARG A 144 5.96 8.71 5.09
CA ARG A 144 7.10 7.96 4.52
C ARG A 144 6.88 7.78 3.01
N PRO A 145 7.90 8.00 2.15
CA PRO A 145 9.32 8.33 2.41
C PRO A 145 9.65 9.83 2.46
N PHE A 146 8.64 10.69 2.26
CA PHE A 146 8.81 12.13 2.08
C PHE A 146 8.95 12.89 3.41
N CYS A 147 9.55 14.07 3.34
CA CYS A 147 9.63 14.98 4.47
C CYS A 147 8.28 15.70 4.68
N ASP A 148 7.74 15.62 5.90
CA ASP A 148 6.49 16.27 6.34
C ASP A 148 6.73 17.43 7.32
N GLY A 149 7.99 17.76 7.61
CA GLY A 149 8.36 18.78 8.60
C GLY A 149 8.51 18.26 10.03
N THR A 150 8.22 16.98 10.32
CA THR A 150 8.35 16.38 11.66
C THR A 150 9.76 16.51 12.24
N HIS A 151 10.78 16.67 11.39
CA HIS A 151 12.15 16.93 11.83
C HIS A 151 12.29 18.19 12.70
N ARG A 152 11.35 19.15 12.63
CA ARG A 152 11.38 20.37 13.44
C ARG A 152 10.87 20.19 14.87
N ASN A 153 10.26 19.04 15.18
CA ASN A 153 9.77 18.78 16.52
C ASN A 153 10.93 18.69 17.52
N GLN A 154 10.74 19.25 18.71
CA GLN A 154 11.77 19.31 19.74
C GLN A 154 12.30 17.92 20.10
N GLU A 155 11.43 16.92 20.23
CA GLU A 155 11.82 15.53 20.51
C GLU A 155 12.82 14.97 19.48
N VAL A 156 12.67 15.34 18.22
CA VAL A 156 13.54 14.87 17.13
C VAL A 156 14.87 15.63 17.12
N GLN A 157 14.83 16.93 17.42
CA GLN A 157 16.01 17.78 17.57
C GLN A 157 16.88 17.35 18.76
N ASP A 158 16.24 17.06 19.89
CA ASP A 158 16.90 16.57 21.10
C ASP A 158 17.52 15.20 20.87
N ALA A 159 16.80 14.29 20.18
CA ALA A 159 17.32 12.97 19.84
C ALA A 159 18.54 13.03 18.91
N PHE A 160 18.63 14.04 18.04
CA PHE A 160 19.82 14.27 17.21
C PHE A 160 20.96 14.91 18.00
N SER A 161 20.66 15.84 18.90
CA SER A 161 21.66 16.56 19.71
C SER A 161 22.35 15.65 20.75
N LYS A 162 21.68 14.58 21.18
CA LYS A 162 22.20 13.60 22.15
C LYS A 162 22.98 12.43 21.51
N ARG A 163 23.28 12.54 20.21
CA ARG A 163 23.86 11.48 19.37
C ARG A 163 25.32 11.16 19.68
#